data_AF-A0A941IV27-F1
#
_entry.id   AF-A0A941IV27-F1
#
_cell.length_a   1.000
_cell.length_b   1.000
_cell.length_c   1.000
_cell.angle_alpha   90.00
_cell.angle_beta   90.00
_cell.angle_gamma   90.00
#
_symmetry.space_group_name_H-M   'P 1'
#
loop_
_entity.id
_entity.type
_entity.pdbx_description
1 polymer ?
#
loop_
_entity_poly.entity_id
_entity_poly.type
_entity_poly.pdbx_seq_one_letter_code
_entity_poly.pdbx_strand_id
1 'polypeptide(L)'
;MNKLLLILKVLAISIILPACLSCSKEDNKETYYADFSYDVQDNQVIFTNASTGDYLYVEWDFGNDESTGKSADKSKVHTIYFPLKGEYEVTLKLWGNLNTESDTKTVTKTISIDADDPDYVNPEGLIWSDEFNSATINTANWKFEVGTGDNGWGNNELQYYTNGDNAKVVDGKLILTAKKVNDDKVQGSYTSTRMISWGKKEFTYGRIEVRAKLPSGTGVWPAIWMLGANLGQVGWPACGEIDIMEYVGYQPDVVHATVHTPAGYAGDGNGSSKSLPTCEEEFHIYGLLWTETSMTFYVDSPDNVVHVYAPAEKNDANWPFNKPHFFILNVAVGGNWGGAQGIDNAIFPQSMEVDYVRVYELN
;
A
#
# COMPACT_ATOMS: atom_id res chain seq x y z
N MET A 1 -33.11 7.37 97.15
CA MET A 1 -33.84 8.38 96.34
C MET A 1 -34.75 7.59 95.39
N ASN A 2 -35.96 7.22 95.81
CA ASN A 2 -37.27 7.86 95.46
C ASN A 2 -37.47 8.01 93.95
N LYS A 3 -38.53 7.58 93.25
CA LYS A 3 -39.91 7.08 93.51
C LYS A 3 -40.42 6.56 92.11
N LEU A 4 -41.05 5.39 91.94
CA LEU A 4 -42.50 5.07 92.03
C LEU A 4 -43.27 5.05 90.67
N LEU A 5 -44.18 4.06 90.51
CA LEU A 5 -45.36 3.93 89.60
C LEU A 5 -45.10 3.47 88.13
N LEU A 6 -45.59 2.34 87.57
CA LEU A 6 -46.86 1.56 87.53
C LEU A 6 -47.90 2.06 86.49
N ILE A 7 -48.47 1.10 85.74
CA ILE A 7 -49.76 1.07 84.97
C ILE A 7 -49.68 1.50 83.48
N LEU A 8 -50.42 1.00 82.47
CA LEU A 8 -51.12 -0.25 82.06
C LEU A 8 -51.97 0.13 80.82
N LYS A 9 -52.08 -0.79 79.83
CA LYS A 9 -53.19 -1.01 78.86
C LYS A 9 -53.45 -0.06 77.65
N VAL A 10 -53.30 -0.70 76.47
CA VAL A 10 -54.32 -0.95 75.40
C VAL A 10 -54.87 0.25 74.59
N LEU A 11 -54.64 0.23 73.26
CA LEU A 11 -55.69 0.05 72.23
C LEU A 11 -55.06 -0.11 70.83
N ALA A 12 -55.48 -1.14 70.09
CA ALA A 12 -55.24 -1.28 68.66
C ALA A 12 -56.27 -0.44 67.89
N ILE A 13 -55.85 0.36 66.91
CA ILE A 13 -56.71 0.91 65.86
C ILE A 13 -55.93 0.91 64.53
N SER A 14 -56.43 0.11 63.58
CA SER A 14 -56.06 0.13 62.17
C SER A 14 -56.34 1.48 61.54
N ILE A 15 -55.37 2.08 60.85
CA ILE A 15 -55.61 3.19 59.92
C ILE A 15 -54.82 2.95 58.62
N ILE A 16 -55.57 2.44 57.65
CA ILE A 16 -55.65 2.90 56.25
C ILE A 16 -54.31 3.18 55.56
N LEU A 17 -53.95 2.26 54.66
CA LEU A 17 -53.05 2.52 53.53
C LEU A 17 -53.56 3.75 52.77
N PRO A 18 -52.78 4.85 52.64
CA PRO A 18 -52.98 5.75 51.54
C PRO A 18 -52.37 5.06 50.32
N ALA A 19 -53.23 4.63 49.40
CA ALA A 19 -52.84 4.49 48.01
C ALA A 19 -52.30 5.86 47.56
N CYS A 20 -50.98 6.05 47.63
CA CYS A 20 -50.35 7.16 46.95
C CYS A 20 -50.51 6.90 45.46
N LEU A 21 -51.37 7.75 44.89
CA LEU A 21 -51.65 7.91 43.49
C LEU A 21 -50.38 7.74 42.67
N SER A 22 -50.55 7.10 41.52
CA SER A 22 -49.58 7.15 40.44
C SER A 22 -49.11 8.61 40.26
N CYS A 23 -47.84 8.87 40.54
CA CYS A 23 -47.15 9.92 39.82
C CYS A 23 -47.27 9.53 38.35
N SER A 24 -48.11 10.27 37.65
CA SER A 24 -48.11 10.37 36.20
C SER A 24 -46.66 10.41 35.75
N LYS A 25 -46.30 9.47 34.86
CA LYS A 25 -45.09 9.54 34.05
C LYS A 25 -44.88 10.99 33.66
N GLU A 26 -43.80 11.60 34.13
CA GLU A 26 -43.23 12.71 33.39
C GLU A 26 -42.92 12.16 32.01
N ASP A 27 -43.60 12.72 31.01
CA ASP A 27 -43.27 12.50 29.62
C ASP A 27 -41.77 12.79 29.48
N ASN A 28 -40.99 11.75 29.19
CA ASN A 28 -39.59 11.84 28.83
C ASN A 28 -39.51 12.73 27.57
N LYS A 29 -39.38 14.04 27.77
CA LYS A 29 -38.93 14.95 26.72
C LYS A 29 -37.57 14.43 26.30
N GLU A 30 -37.43 14.05 25.04
CA GLU A 30 -36.14 13.69 24.47
C GLU A 30 -35.13 14.81 24.78
N THR A 31 -34.07 14.48 25.52
CA THR A 31 -33.13 15.47 26.08
C THR A 31 -31.97 15.80 25.15
N TYR A 32 -31.84 15.08 24.03
CA TYR A 32 -30.81 15.29 23.01
C TYR A 32 -31.25 14.79 21.64
N TYR A 33 -30.67 15.38 20.60
CA TYR A 33 -31.00 15.14 19.19
C TYR A 33 -29.74 14.93 18.38
N ALA A 34 -29.70 13.83 17.62
CA ALA A 34 -28.61 13.49 16.73
C ALA A 34 -28.75 14.23 15.40
N ASP A 35 -27.73 14.99 15.04
CA ASP A 35 -27.61 15.62 13.73
C ASP A 35 -26.14 15.86 13.38
N PHE A 36 -25.83 15.98 12.09
CA PHE A 36 -24.52 16.37 11.60
C PHE A 36 -24.58 17.08 10.26
N SER A 37 -23.59 17.90 9.97
CA SER A 37 -23.34 18.42 8.63
C SER A 37 -22.12 17.75 8.02
N TYR A 38 -22.05 17.79 6.69
CA TYR A 38 -20.88 17.34 5.96
C TYR A 38 -20.56 18.32 4.83
N ASP A 39 -19.31 18.35 4.42
CA ASP A 39 -18.82 19.08 3.26
C ASP A 39 -17.94 18.14 2.43
N VAL A 40 -18.27 17.99 1.14
CA VAL A 40 -17.56 17.10 0.22
C VAL A 40 -16.56 17.94 -0.57
N GLN A 41 -15.28 17.55 -0.51
CA GLN A 41 -14.16 18.17 -1.20
C GLN A 41 -13.44 17.08 -1.96
N ASP A 42 -13.81 16.90 -3.23
CA ASP A 42 -13.40 15.76 -4.06
C ASP A 42 -13.72 14.42 -3.36
N ASN A 43 -12.72 13.59 -3.10
CA ASN A 43 -12.85 12.31 -2.40
C ASN A 43 -12.66 12.45 -0.87
N GLN A 44 -12.54 13.67 -0.31
CA GLN A 44 -12.52 13.88 1.15
C GLN A 44 -13.82 14.50 1.63
N VAL A 45 -14.36 13.99 2.74
CA VAL A 45 -15.58 14.49 3.35
C VAL A 45 -15.33 14.91 4.79
N ILE A 46 -15.70 16.14 5.10
CA ILE A 46 -15.54 16.75 6.43
C ILE A 46 -16.86 16.65 7.17
N PHE A 47 -16.94 15.76 8.15
CA PHE A 47 -18.10 15.61 9.04
C PHE A 47 -17.97 16.46 10.29
N THR A 48 -19.02 17.20 10.59
CA THR A 48 -19.14 18.01 11.81
C THR A 48 -20.37 17.61 12.58
N ASN A 49 -20.18 17.21 13.84
CA ASN A 49 -21.29 16.93 14.75
C ASN A 49 -22.11 18.21 15.00
N ALA A 50 -23.39 18.18 14.65
CA ALA A 50 -24.35 19.27 14.85
C ALA A 50 -25.41 18.92 15.91
N SER A 51 -25.19 17.83 16.64
CA SER A 51 -26.12 17.32 17.63
C SER A 51 -26.31 18.26 18.80
N THR A 52 -27.52 18.30 19.35
CA THR A 52 -27.90 19.20 20.45
C THR A 52 -28.38 18.43 21.67
N GLY A 53 -28.38 19.10 22.83
CA GLY A 53 -28.84 18.53 24.10
C GLY A 53 -27.74 17.80 24.89
N ASP A 54 -28.16 17.10 25.94
CA ASP A 54 -27.25 16.49 26.91
C ASP A 54 -27.07 14.98 26.66
N TYR A 55 -25.88 14.61 26.18
CA TYR A 55 -25.44 13.25 25.88
C TYR A 55 -23.98 13.08 26.31
N LEU A 56 -23.50 11.85 26.53
CA LEU A 56 -22.14 11.60 27.00
C LEU A 56 -21.14 11.34 25.88
N TYR A 57 -21.52 10.51 24.91
CA TYR A 57 -20.60 10.03 23.88
C TYR A 57 -21.19 10.13 22.48
N VAL A 58 -20.30 10.17 21.50
CA VAL A 58 -20.59 10.04 20.07
C VAL A 58 -19.87 8.84 19.48
N GLU A 59 -20.44 8.25 18.46
CA GLU A 59 -19.90 7.13 17.70
C GLU A 59 -20.31 7.30 16.25
N TRP A 60 -19.36 7.20 15.35
CA TRP A 60 -19.52 7.40 13.91
C TRP A 60 -19.27 6.10 13.18
N ASP A 61 -20.09 5.82 12.18
CA ASP A 61 -19.85 4.87 11.11
C ASP A 61 -19.95 5.64 9.81
N PHE A 62 -18.88 5.66 9.01
CA PHE A 62 -18.79 6.48 7.81
C PHE A 62 -19.27 5.73 6.55
N GLY A 63 -19.63 4.44 6.65
CA GLY A 63 -20.15 3.67 5.53
C GLY A 63 -19.11 3.21 4.51
N ASN A 64 -17.82 3.40 4.79
CA ASN A 64 -16.66 2.95 3.99
C ASN A 64 -15.72 2.03 4.81
N ASP A 65 -16.29 1.25 5.73
CA ASP A 65 -15.57 0.43 6.73
C ASP A 65 -14.73 1.23 7.77
N GLU A 66 -14.70 2.56 7.68
CA GLU A 66 -14.20 3.41 8.75
C GLU A 66 -15.29 3.73 9.78
N SER A 67 -14.94 3.62 11.05
CA SER A 67 -15.80 4.00 12.16
C SER A 67 -14.96 4.55 13.31
N THR A 68 -15.62 5.21 14.24
CA THR A 68 -15.03 5.58 15.54
C THR A 68 -15.60 4.66 16.61
N GLY A 69 -14.81 4.39 17.64
CA GLY A 69 -15.40 3.94 18.91
C GLY A 69 -16.08 5.09 19.63
N LYS A 70 -16.79 4.79 20.72
CA LYS A 70 -17.39 5.83 21.59
C LYS A 70 -16.36 6.87 22.02
N SER A 71 -16.65 8.13 21.75
CA SER A 71 -15.81 9.29 22.08
C SER A 71 -16.56 10.31 22.93
N ALA A 72 -15.89 10.84 23.96
CA ALA A 72 -16.41 11.97 24.74
C ALA A 72 -16.09 13.33 24.09
N ASP A 73 -15.19 13.36 23.11
CA ASP A 73 -14.89 14.57 22.35
C ASP A 73 -15.94 14.77 21.25
N LYS A 74 -16.98 15.51 21.61
CA LYS A 74 -18.13 15.81 20.74
C LYS A 74 -17.83 16.85 19.67
N SER A 75 -16.76 17.63 19.86
CA SER A 75 -16.37 18.74 18.98
C SER A 75 -15.42 18.32 17.88
N LYS A 76 -14.95 17.07 17.91
CA LYS A 76 -14.03 16.55 16.92
C LYS A 76 -14.68 16.58 15.53
N VAL A 77 -14.01 17.28 14.62
CA VAL A 77 -14.27 17.23 13.19
C VAL A 77 -13.56 16.00 12.63
N HIS A 78 -14.23 15.27 11.74
CA HIS A 78 -13.69 14.11 11.08
C HIS A 78 -13.55 14.38 9.60
N THR A 79 -12.34 14.25 9.05
CA THR A 79 -12.10 14.27 7.61
C THR A 79 -11.83 12.83 7.18
N ILE A 80 -12.72 12.29 6.35
CA ILE A 80 -12.71 10.88 5.92
C ILE A 80 -12.58 10.83 4.41
N TYR A 81 -11.81 9.88 3.91
CA TYR A 81 -11.54 9.72 2.49
C TYR A 81 -12.41 8.61 1.88
N PHE A 82 -13.13 8.93 0.82
CA PHE A 82 -14.02 8.06 0.09
C PHE A 82 -13.51 7.92 -1.35
N PRO A 83 -12.75 6.87 -1.62
CA PRO A 83 -11.98 6.78 -2.85
C PRO A 83 -12.79 6.38 -4.09
N LEU A 84 -13.96 5.79 -3.90
CA LEU A 84 -14.77 5.28 -5.00
C LEU A 84 -15.99 6.17 -5.19
N LYS A 85 -16.42 6.30 -6.44
CA LYS A 85 -17.70 6.89 -6.79
C LYS A 85 -18.82 6.05 -6.20
N GLY A 86 -19.75 6.70 -5.51
CA GLY A 86 -20.88 6.00 -4.94
C GLY A 86 -21.70 6.82 -3.97
N GLU A 87 -22.72 6.16 -3.45
CA GLU A 87 -23.51 6.65 -2.32
C GLU A 87 -23.10 5.87 -1.07
N TYR A 88 -22.87 6.59 0.03
CA TYR A 88 -22.45 6.01 1.31
C TYR A 88 -23.41 6.42 2.42
N GLU A 89 -23.82 5.46 3.25
CA GLU A 89 -24.67 5.72 4.40
C GLU A 89 -23.82 6.02 5.64
N VAL A 90 -23.77 7.30 6.04
CA VAL A 90 -23.02 7.75 7.21
C VAL A 90 -23.95 7.83 8.41
N THR A 91 -23.57 7.19 9.50
CA THR A 91 -24.35 7.10 10.74
C THR A 91 -23.62 7.76 11.91
N LEU A 92 -24.32 8.65 12.62
CA LEU A 92 -23.88 9.21 13.89
C LEU A 92 -24.82 8.71 15.00
N LYS A 93 -24.24 8.00 15.97
CA LYS A 93 -24.90 7.50 17.16
C LYS A 93 -24.45 8.28 18.39
N LEU A 94 -25.41 8.80 19.13
CA LEU A 94 -25.22 9.47 20.41
C LEU A 94 -25.59 8.51 21.54
N TRP A 95 -24.84 8.60 22.63
CA TRP A 95 -25.10 7.86 23.86
C TRP A 95 -25.49 8.83 24.96
N GLY A 96 -26.71 8.70 25.48
CA GLY A 96 -27.21 9.54 26.58
C GLY A 96 -26.54 9.25 27.92
N ASN A 97 -27.00 9.93 28.97
CA ASN A 97 -26.42 9.90 30.31
C ASN A 97 -26.47 8.53 31.00
N LEU A 98 -27.41 7.65 30.59
CA LEU A 98 -27.45 6.28 31.11
C LEU A 98 -26.38 5.39 30.46
N ASN A 99 -25.82 5.79 29.31
CA ASN A 99 -24.81 5.06 28.54
C ASN A 99 -25.21 3.58 28.32
N THR A 100 -26.47 3.37 27.92
CA THR A 100 -27.03 2.05 27.58
C THR A 100 -27.56 2.09 26.15
N GLU A 101 -27.72 0.93 25.51
CA GLU A 101 -28.28 0.86 24.15
C GLU A 101 -29.69 1.46 24.05
N SER A 102 -30.50 1.31 25.09
CA SER A 102 -31.83 1.92 25.17
C SER A 102 -31.83 3.44 25.32
N ASP A 103 -30.68 4.05 25.61
CA ASP A 103 -30.46 5.49 25.73
C ASP A 103 -29.48 5.94 24.65
N THR A 104 -29.87 5.70 23.39
CA THR A 104 -29.13 6.16 22.22
C THR A 104 -30.04 6.88 21.24
N LYS A 105 -29.45 7.81 20.48
CA LYS A 105 -30.11 8.48 19.35
C LYS A 105 -29.20 8.36 18.14
N THR A 106 -29.77 7.99 17.01
CA THR A 106 -29.01 7.76 15.78
C THR A 106 -29.60 8.60 14.66
N VAL A 107 -28.73 9.17 13.84
CA VAL A 107 -29.08 9.80 12.57
C VAL A 107 -28.21 9.18 11.48
N THR A 108 -28.83 8.92 10.33
CA THR A 108 -28.13 8.43 9.14
C THR A 108 -28.39 9.39 7.99
N LYS A 109 -27.35 9.77 7.25
CA LYS A 109 -27.46 10.56 6.02
C LYS A 109 -26.68 9.88 4.92
N THR A 110 -27.23 9.89 3.72
CA THR A 110 -26.52 9.49 2.51
C THR A 110 -25.64 10.64 2.05
N ILE A 111 -24.38 10.34 1.74
CA ILE A 111 -23.48 11.22 1.02
C ILE A 111 -23.20 10.64 -0.38
N SER A 112 -22.80 11.48 -1.31
CA SER A 112 -22.45 11.08 -2.68
C SER A 112 -21.04 11.54 -3.02
N ILE A 113 -20.27 10.64 -3.64
CA ILE A 113 -18.96 10.92 -4.22
C ILE A 113 -19.10 10.85 -5.73
N ASP A 114 -18.73 11.92 -6.42
CA ASP A 114 -19.05 12.11 -7.83
C ASP A 114 -18.17 11.30 -8.80
N ALA A 115 -16.94 10.98 -8.39
CA ALA A 115 -15.95 10.27 -9.20
C ALA A 115 -15.04 9.37 -8.34
N ASP A 116 -14.55 8.28 -8.96
CA ASP A 116 -13.46 7.51 -8.39
C ASP A 116 -12.22 8.41 -8.31
N ASP A 117 -11.46 8.30 -7.22
CA ASP A 117 -10.13 8.86 -7.17
C ASP A 117 -9.25 8.07 -8.16
N PRO A 118 -8.70 8.72 -9.20
CA PRO A 118 -7.89 8.04 -10.22
C PRO A 118 -6.61 7.41 -9.64
N ASP A 119 -6.16 7.87 -8.47
CA ASP A 119 -4.97 7.38 -7.79
C ASP A 119 -5.31 6.37 -6.68
N TYR A 120 -6.59 6.06 -6.44
CA TYR A 120 -6.97 5.06 -5.46
C TYR A 120 -6.75 3.63 -5.96
N VAL A 121 -6.00 2.89 -5.16
CA VAL A 121 -5.86 1.45 -5.35
C VAL A 121 -6.68 0.72 -4.29
N ASN A 122 -7.77 0.07 -4.73
CA ASN A 122 -8.64 -0.73 -3.87
C ASN A 122 -7.81 -1.73 -3.02
N PRO A 123 -7.83 -1.63 -1.68
CA PRO A 123 -7.11 -2.52 -0.78
C PRO A 123 -7.77 -3.90 -0.65
N GLU A 124 -8.97 -4.12 -1.21
CA GLU A 124 -9.51 -5.48 -1.33
C GLU A 124 -8.52 -6.36 -2.10
N GLY A 125 -8.09 -7.45 -1.47
CA GLY A 125 -7.12 -8.37 -2.01
C GLY A 125 -5.65 -7.98 -1.78
N LEU A 126 -5.31 -6.86 -1.13
CA LEU A 126 -3.91 -6.58 -0.78
C LEU A 126 -3.36 -7.66 0.17
N ILE A 127 -2.43 -8.49 -0.32
CA ILE A 127 -1.85 -9.60 0.45
C ILE A 127 -0.48 -9.29 1.03
N TRP A 128 0.24 -8.34 0.44
CA TRP A 128 1.51 -7.86 0.97
C TRP A 128 1.87 -6.49 0.40
N SER A 129 2.51 -5.67 1.22
CA SER A 129 3.18 -4.46 0.75
C SER A 129 4.43 -4.11 1.55
N ASP A 130 5.27 -3.28 0.94
CA ASP A 130 6.25 -2.45 1.62
C ASP A 130 6.05 -1.00 1.18
N GLU A 131 5.50 -0.19 2.08
CA GLU A 131 5.24 1.24 1.87
C GLU A 131 6.45 2.11 2.24
N PHE A 132 7.58 1.50 2.63
CA PHE A 132 8.80 2.20 3.05
C PHE A 132 8.58 3.34 4.06
N ASN A 133 7.59 3.22 4.95
CA ASN A 133 7.28 4.21 5.98
C ASN A 133 8.16 4.08 7.24
N SER A 134 8.92 3.00 7.36
CA SER A 134 9.86 2.78 8.47
C SER A 134 11.17 3.53 8.23
N ALA A 135 11.81 4.04 9.27
CA ALA A 135 13.08 4.77 9.14
C ALA A 135 14.24 3.94 8.52
N THR A 136 14.10 2.62 8.45
CA THR A 136 15.10 1.70 7.92
C THR A 136 14.43 0.65 7.03
N ILE A 137 15.18 0.11 6.08
CA ILE A 137 14.76 -0.99 5.22
C ILE A 137 14.37 -2.20 6.07
N ASN A 138 13.19 -2.77 5.81
CA ASN A 138 12.69 -3.91 6.55
C ASN A 138 13.45 -5.19 6.18
N THR A 139 14.33 -5.66 7.06
CA THR A 139 15.09 -6.89 6.85
C THR A 139 14.24 -8.16 6.95
N ALA A 140 12.97 -8.10 7.33
CA ALA A 140 12.04 -9.22 7.17
C ALA A 140 11.53 -9.35 5.72
N ASN A 141 11.61 -8.28 4.93
CA ASN A 141 11.21 -8.25 3.52
C ASN A 141 12.43 -8.42 2.59
N TRP A 142 13.54 -7.75 2.92
CA TRP A 142 14.64 -7.55 1.99
C TRP A 142 16.00 -8.02 2.51
N LYS A 143 16.89 -8.39 1.59
CA LYS A 143 18.34 -8.54 1.81
C LYS A 143 19.10 -7.93 0.63
N PHE A 144 20.40 -7.69 0.81
CA PHE A 144 21.26 -7.10 -0.22
C PHE A 144 22.17 -8.16 -0.83
N GLU A 145 22.26 -8.14 -2.16
CA GLU A 145 23.36 -8.82 -2.85
C GLU A 145 24.58 -7.91 -2.90
N VAL A 146 25.77 -8.51 -2.73
CA VAL A 146 27.01 -7.75 -2.52
C VAL A 146 28.06 -8.18 -3.53
N GLY A 147 28.78 -7.19 -4.04
CA GLY A 147 29.87 -7.39 -4.98
C GLY A 147 29.48 -7.16 -6.43
N THR A 148 30.27 -7.73 -7.31
CA THR A 148 30.18 -7.53 -8.76
C THR A 148 29.59 -8.73 -9.49
N GLY A 149 29.15 -9.74 -8.75
CA GLY A 149 28.68 -11.01 -9.31
C GLY A 149 29.72 -11.72 -10.17
N ASP A 150 29.27 -12.79 -10.83
CA ASP A 150 30.06 -13.48 -11.83
C ASP A 150 29.97 -12.72 -13.17
N ASN A 151 31.13 -12.36 -13.75
CA ASN A 151 31.22 -11.61 -15.02
C ASN A 151 30.37 -10.32 -15.08
N GLY A 152 30.34 -9.54 -13.99
CA GLY A 152 29.51 -8.33 -13.92
C GLY A 152 28.02 -8.67 -13.93
N TRP A 153 27.61 -9.57 -13.04
CA TRP A 153 26.25 -10.11 -12.93
C TRP A 153 25.71 -10.76 -14.21
N GLY A 154 26.59 -11.36 -15.02
CA GLY A 154 26.27 -11.97 -16.31
C GLY A 154 26.16 -10.98 -17.47
N ASN A 155 26.21 -9.68 -17.18
CA ASN A 155 25.94 -8.61 -18.13
C ASN A 155 27.12 -7.65 -18.34
N ASN A 156 28.31 -7.97 -17.83
CA ASN A 156 29.48 -7.07 -17.82
C ASN A 156 29.21 -5.71 -17.12
N GLU A 157 28.32 -5.71 -16.12
CA GLU A 157 28.01 -4.54 -15.29
C GLU A 157 29.24 -4.05 -14.51
N LEU A 158 29.34 -2.73 -14.27
CA LEU A 158 30.56 -2.11 -13.73
C LEU A 158 30.47 -1.70 -12.25
N GLN A 159 29.29 -1.74 -11.65
CA GLN A 159 29.10 -1.38 -10.24
C GLN A 159 29.49 -2.52 -9.28
N TYR A 160 29.94 -2.14 -8.09
CA TYR A 160 29.96 -2.99 -6.92
C TYR A 160 28.66 -2.76 -6.13
N TYR A 161 27.78 -3.76 -6.01
CA TYR A 161 26.63 -3.65 -5.12
C TYR A 161 27.08 -3.72 -3.66
N THR A 162 26.68 -2.74 -2.87
CA THR A 162 27.05 -2.63 -1.44
C THR A 162 26.04 -3.31 -0.55
N ASN A 163 26.43 -3.57 0.70
CA ASN A 163 25.54 -4.13 1.72
C ASN A 163 24.60 -3.07 2.32
N GLY A 164 23.90 -2.32 1.46
CA GLY A 164 22.93 -1.28 1.85
C GLY A 164 23.48 0.14 1.97
N ASP A 165 24.79 0.39 1.80
CA ASP A 165 25.38 1.75 1.89
C ASP A 165 24.88 2.72 0.79
N ASN A 166 24.27 2.16 -0.24
CA ASN A 166 23.67 2.86 -1.37
C ASN A 166 22.13 2.85 -1.32
N ALA A 167 21.54 2.37 -0.23
CA ALA A 167 20.10 2.33 -0.03
C ALA A 167 19.69 3.05 1.25
N LYS A 168 18.60 3.84 1.19
CA LYS A 168 18.05 4.52 2.37
C LYS A 168 16.54 4.66 2.26
N VAL A 169 15.88 4.81 3.38
CA VAL A 169 14.48 5.25 3.42
C VAL A 169 14.43 6.74 3.79
N VAL A 170 13.76 7.54 2.98
CA VAL A 170 13.60 8.99 3.17
C VAL A 170 12.17 9.36 2.80
N ASP A 171 11.47 10.06 3.70
CA ASP A 171 10.13 10.61 3.47
C ASP A 171 9.12 9.59 2.90
N GLY A 172 9.12 8.37 3.47
CA GLY A 172 8.22 7.28 3.07
C GLY A 172 8.67 6.53 1.82
N LYS A 173 9.89 6.73 1.33
CA LYS A 173 10.37 6.15 0.06
C LYS A 173 11.70 5.44 0.21
N LEU A 174 11.87 4.33 -0.48
CA LEU A 174 13.17 3.72 -0.72
C LEU A 174 13.93 4.52 -1.80
N ILE A 175 15.19 4.85 -1.51
CA ILE A 175 16.10 5.51 -2.45
C ILE A 175 17.29 4.59 -2.68
N LEU A 176 17.47 4.11 -3.92
CA LEU A 176 18.63 3.32 -4.36
C LEU A 176 19.54 4.20 -5.21
N THR A 177 20.73 4.53 -4.71
CA THR A 177 21.64 5.49 -5.34
C THR A 177 22.89 4.83 -5.93
N ALA A 178 23.05 4.92 -7.25
CA ALA A 178 24.31 4.64 -7.91
C ALA A 178 25.28 5.83 -7.74
N LYS A 179 26.53 5.55 -7.34
CA LYS A 179 27.58 6.56 -7.09
C LYS A 179 28.85 6.20 -7.85
N LYS A 180 29.49 7.21 -8.44
CA LYS A 180 30.83 7.08 -9.01
C LYS A 180 31.88 7.05 -7.90
N VAL A 181 32.83 6.11 -8.00
CA VAL A 181 34.00 5.98 -7.12
C VAL A 181 35.24 6.61 -7.75
N ASN A 182 35.46 6.37 -9.05
CA ASN A 182 36.56 6.93 -9.84
C ASN A 182 36.14 7.08 -11.31
N ASP A 183 37.04 7.60 -12.15
CA ASP A 183 36.74 7.89 -13.56
C ASP A 183 37.13 6.77 -14.55
N ASP A 184 37.58 5.61 -14.07
CA ASP A 184 38.23 4.59 -14.90
C ASP A 184 37.26 3.77 -15.77
N LYS A 185 35.96 3.81 -15.45
CA LYS A 185 34.87 3.10 -16.17
C LYS A 185 35.16 1.59 -16.34
N VAL A 186 35.68 0.97 -15.29
CA VAL A 186 35.87 -0.48 -15.16
C VAL A 186 35.06 -1.03 -13.99
N GLN A 187 34.96 -2.35 -13.87
CA GLN A 187 34.30 -3.02 -12.75
C GLN A 187 34.83 -2.51 -11.39
N GLY A 188 33.92 -2.05 -10.54
CA GLY A 188 34.23 -1.39 -9.25
C GLY A 188 34.39 0.12 -9.31
N SER A 189 34.31 0.76 -10.49
CA SER A 189 34.37 2.23 -10.63
C SER A 189 33.10 2.93 -10.13
N TYR A 190 32.05 2.15 -9.82
CA TYR A 190 30.78 2.64 -9.28
C TYR A 190 30.33 1.76 -8.12
N THR A 191 29.48 2.31 -7.25
CA THR A 191 28.76 1.56 -6.21
C THR A 191 27.26 1.74 -6.39
N SER A 192 26.48 0.74 -6.03
CA SER A 192 25.02 0.80 -6.07
C SER A 192 24.40 -0.20 -5.10
N THR A 193 23.10 -0.47 -5.19
CA THR A 193 22.42 -1.53 -4.44
C THR A 193 21.61 -2.43 -5.38
N ARG A 194 21.64 -3.74 -5.08
CA ARG A 194 20.71 -4.75 -5.58
C ARG A 194 20.03 -5.39 -4.38
N MET A 195 18.75 -5.09 -4.22
CA MET A 195 17.94 -5.52 -3.08
C MET A 195 16.98 -6.62 -3.52
N ILE A 196 16.92 -7.72 -2.78
CA ILE A 196 16.13 -8.90 -3.14
C ILE A 196 15.25 -9.40 -2.00
N SER A 197 14.11 -10.00 -2.34
CA SER A 197 13.21 -10.61 -1.35
C SER A 197 13.32 -12.14 -1.25
N TRP A 198 14.34 -12.74 -1.88
CA TRP A 198 14.51 -14.21 -1.92
C TRP A 198 14.64 -14.84 -0.53
N GLY A 199 13.80 -15.84 -0.25
CA GLY A 199 13.68 -16.52 1.03
C GLY A 199 12.93 -15.71 2.09
N LYS A 200 12.27 -14.62 1.69
CA LYS A 200 11.54 -13.68 2.59
C LYS A 200 10.13 -13.43 2.10
N LYS A 201 9.99 -12.90 0.88
CA LYS A 201 8.70 -12.60 0.23
C LYS A 201 8.77 -13.12 -1.19
N GLU A 202 7.91 -14.09 -1.47
CA GLU A 202 7.83 -14.81 -2.74
C GLU A 202 6.36 -14.98 -3.07
N PHE A 203 6.00 -14.75 -4.33
CA PHE A 203 4.61 -14.71 -4.77
C PHE A 203 4.43 -15.56 -6.03
N THR A 204 3.26 -16.19 -6.15
CA THR A 204 2.80 -16.80 -7.39
C THR A 204 1.49 -16.14 -7.74
N TYR A 205 1.41 -15.57 -8.94
CA TYR A 205 0.25 -14.83 -9.43
C TYR A 205 -0.06 -13.56 -8.61
N GLY A 206 -1.06 -12.82 -9.07
CA GLY A 206 -1.53 -11.60 -8.43
C GLY A 206 -1.37 -10.37 -9.31
N ARG A 207 -1.90 -9.25 -8.81
CA ARG A 207 -1.56 -7.92 -9.32
C ARG A 207 -0.37 -7.42 -8.53
N ILE A 208 0.68 -7.01 -9.21
CA ILE A 208 1.90 -6.47 -8.63
C ILE A 208 2.06 -5.04 -9.12
N GLU A 209 2.29 -4.12 -8.20
CA GLU A 209 2.48 -2.71 -8.51
C GLU A 209 3.67 -2.15 -7.75
N VAL A 210 4.59 -1.55 -8.48
CA VAL A 210 5.73 -0.81 -7.91
C VAL A 210 5.66 0.62 -8.37
N ARG A 211 5.43 1.55 -7.45
CA ARG A 211 5.40 2.98 -7.78
C ARG A 211 6.79 3.55 -7.63
N ALA A 212 7.40 3.98 -8.74
CA ALA A 212 8.79 4.43 -8.76
C ALA A 212 9.02 5.58 -9.73
N LYS A 213 10.10 6.33 -9.48
CA LYS A 213 10.68 7.34 -10.37
C LYS A 213 12.11 6.92 -10.71
N LEU A 214 12.48 7.00 -11.98
CA LEU A 214 13.74 6.44 -12.49
C LEU A 214 14.88 7.46 -12.47
N PRO A 215 16.14 7.01 -12.34
CA PRO A 215 17.31 7.84 -12.63
C PRO A 215 17.41 8.18 -14.11
N SER A 216 18.14 9.26 -14.42
CA SER A 216 18.38 9.69 -15.81
C SER A 216 19.86 9.65 -16.19
N GLY A 217 20.11 9.56 -17.50
CA GLY A 217 21.42 9.79 -18.11
C GLY A 217 22.20 8.54 -18.53
N THR A 218 22.96 8.68 -19.61
CA THR A 218 23.70 7.60 -20.27
C THR A 218 24.59 6.81 -19.32
N GLY A 219 24.32 5.49 -19.24
CA GLY A 219 25.09 4.54 -18.46
C GLY A 219 24.37 3.96 -17.25
N VAL A 220 23.24 4.52 -16.81
CA VAL A 220 22.40 3.91 -15.76
C VAL A 220 21.43 2.89 -16.35
N TRP A 221 21.17 1.84 -15.58
CA TRP A 221 20.22 0.78 -15.93
C TRP A 221 19.45 0.33 -14.67
N PRO A 222 18.41 1.09 -14.27
CA PRO A 222 17.50 0.68 -13.19
C PRO A 222 16.57 -0.45 -13.65
N ALA A 223 16.22 -1.33 -12.72
CA ALA A 223 15.31 -2.44 -12.99
C ALA A 223 14.42 -2.76 -11.77
N ILE A 224 13.17 -3.12 -12.07
CA ILE A 224 12.16 -3.69 -11.17
C ILE A 224 11.74 -5.02 -11.80
N TRP A 225 12.11 -6.12 -11.16
CA TRP A 225 12.01 -7.44 -11.79
C TRP A 225 11.91 -8.55 -10.76
N MET A 226 11.70 -9.77 -11.25
CA MET A 226 11.51 -10.94 -10.42
C MET A 226 12.21 -12.17 -11.01
N LEU A 227 12.70 -13.06 -10.14
CA LEU A 227 13.24 -14.36 -10.51
C LEU A 227 12.51 -15.48 -9.78
N GLY A 228 12.41 -16.65 -10.41
CA GLY A 228 11.87 -17.84 -9.77
C GLY A 228 12.65 -18.22 -8.51
N ALA A 229 11.94 -18.47 -7.40
CA ALA A 229 12.54 -18.80 -6.11
C ALA A 229 13.33 -20.12 -6.10
N ASN A 230 13.10 -20.96 -7.12
CA ASN A 230 13.85 -22.18 -7.39
C ASN A 230 15.16 -21.94 -8.17
N LEU A 231 15.62 -20.70 -8.36
CA LEU A 231 16.87 -20.33 -9.03
C LEU A 231 18.06 -21.21 -8.61
N GLY A 232 18.26 -21.42 -7.31
CA GLY A 232 19.37 -22.26 -6.80
C GLY A 232 19.26 -23.75 -7.11
N GLN A 233 18.10 -24.22 -7.60
CA GLN A 233 17.84 -25.62 -7.94
C GLN A 233 17.94 -25.88 -9.45
N VAL A 234 17.41 -24.97 -10.27
CA VAL A 234 17.29 -25.17 -11.72
C VAL A 234 18.16 -24.23 -12.55
N GLY A 235 18.69 -23.16 -11.95
CA GLY A 235 19.46 -22.14 -12.63
C GLY A 235 18.61 -21.24 -13.53
N TRP A 236 19.25 -20.18 -14.02
CA TRP A 236 18.69 -19.31 -15.04
C TRP A 236 19.01 -19.84 -16.45
N PRO A 237 18.10 -19.74 -17.44
CA PRO A 237 16.78 -19.11 -17.41
C PRO A 237 15.63 -20.05 -16.99
N ALA A 238 15.94 -21.28 -16.55
CA ALA A 238 14.92 -22.29 -16.22
C ALA A 238 14.04 -21.93 -15.00
N CYS A 239 14.52 -21.04 -14.13
CA CYS A 239 13.72 -20.50 -13.03
C CYS A 239 12.62 -19.52 -13.50
N GLY A 240 12.75 -18.96 -14.70
CA GLY A 240 11.94 -17.83 -15.14
C GLY A 240 12.46 -16.49 -14.61
N GLU A 241 12.33 -15.47 -15.45
CA GLU A 241 12.58 -14.05 -15.15
C GLU A 241 11.40 -13.22 -15.66
N ILE A 242 10.95 -12.29 -14.83
CA ILE A 242 9.86 -11.36 -15.12
C ILE A 242 10.37 -9.94 -14.90
N ASP A 243 10.67 -9.23 -15.97
CA ASP A 243 11.12 -7.85 -15.92
C ASP A 243 9.90 -6.94 -16.04
N ILE A 244 9.43 -6.46 -14.89
CA ILE A 244 8.24 -5.59 -14.82
C ILE A 244 8.56 -4.23 -15.44
N MET A 245 9.77 -3.73 -15.16
CA MET A 245 10.32 -2.53 -15.77
C MET A 245 11.84 -2.61 -15.83
N GLU A 246 12.36 -2.40 -17.03
CA GLU A 246 13.75 -1.99 -17.24
C GLU A 246 13.82 -0.67 -18.00
N TYR A 247 14.90 0.06 -17.79
CA TYR A 247 15.20 1.32 -18.46
C TYR A 247 16.71 1.43 -18.70
N VAL A 248 17.12 2.10 -19.78
CA VAL A 248 18.53 2.40 -20.06
C VAL A 248 18.68 3.88 -20.35
N GLY A 249 19.54 4.55 -19.58
CA GLY A 249 19.64 6.02 -19.61
C GLY A 249 20.14 6.65 -20.91
N TYR A 250 20.61 5.85 -21.87
CA TYR A 250 20.95 6.36 -23.20
C TYR A 250 19.74 6.42 -24.16
N GLN A 251 18.63 5.80 -23.77
CA GLN A 251 17.36 5.81 -24.49
C GLN A 251 16.29 6.40 -23.56
N PRO A 252 16.30 7.74 -23.37
CA PRO A 252 15.31 8.39 -22.51
C PRO A 252 13.90 8.13 -22.99
N ASP A 253 12.94 8.31 -22.07
CA ASP A 253 11.51 8.22 -22.34
C ASP A 253 11.02 6.84 -22.76
N VAL A 254 11.79 5.75 -22.58
CA VAL A 254 11.39 4.40 -23.01
C VAL A 254 11.64 3.37 -21.91
N VAL A 255 10.56 2.73 -21.48
CA VAL A 255 10.62 1.60 -20.54
C VAL A 255 10.35 0.28 -21.26
N HIS A 256 10.91 -0.80 -20.72
CA HIS A 256 10.86 -2.14 -21.28
C HIS A 256 10.23 -3.10 -20.28
N ALA A 257 9.47 -4.07 -20.80
CA ALA A 257 8.97 -5.20 -20.03
C ALA A 257 9.28 -6.48 -20.80
N THR A 258 9.92 -7.43 -20.13
CA THR A 258 10.50 -8.63 -20.77
C THR A 258 10.26 -9.86 -19.92
N VAL A 259 10.16 -11.00 -20.59
CA VAL A 259 10.07 -12.32 -19.98
C VAL A 259 11.19 -13.18 -20.53
N HIS A 260 12.00 -13.77 -19.64
CA HIS A 260 13.03 -14.73 -20.03
C HIS A 260 12.69 -16.15 -19.58
N THR A 261 12.80 -17.09 -20.51
CA THR A 261 12.56 -18.52 -20.30
C THR A 261 13.56 -19.36 -21.11
N PRO A 262 13.62 -20.69 -20.93
CA PRO A 262 14.42 -21.54 -21.81
C PRO A 262 14.07 -21.45 -23.31
N ALA A 263 12.86 -21.00 -23.66
CA ALA A 263 12.42 -20.79 -25.04
C ALA A 263 12.90 -19.45 -25.66
N GLY A 264 13.35 -18.50 -24.84
CA GLY A 264 13.89 -17.21 -25.28
C GLY A 264 14.40 -16.40 -24.09
N TYR A 265 15.67 -16.01 -24.10
CA TYR A 265 16.35 -15.34 -22.99
C TYR A 265 17.47 -14.40 -23.48
N ALA A 266 18.00 -13.55 -22.59
CA ALA A 266 18.93 -12.48 -22.96
C ALA A 266 18.37 -11.64 -24.12
N GLY A 267 19.14 -11.43 -25.20
CA GLY A 267 18.70 -10.66 -26.37
C GLY A 267 17.48 -11.23 -27.11
N ASP A 268 17.10 -12.49 -26.85
CA ASP A 268 15.94 -13.18 -27.43
C ASP A 268 14.77 -13.31 -26.43
N GLY A 269 14.79 -12.56 -25.32
CA GLY A 269 13.67 -12.46 -24.39
C GLY A 269 12.38 -12.02 -25.07
N ASN A 270 11.23 -12.50 -24.56
CA ASN A 270 9.94 -12.10 -25.09
C ASN A 270 9.48 -10.84 -24.37
N GLY A 271 9.52 -9.70 -25.05
CA GLY A 271 9.21 -8.42 -24.43
C GLY A 271 8.75 -7.37 -25.42
N SER A 272 8.46 -6.20 -24.89
CA SER A 272 8.10 -5.00 -25.65
C SER A 272 8.61 -3.76 -24.91
N SER A 273 8.48 -2.61 -25.56
CA SER A 273 8.83 -1.31 -24.98
C SER A 273 7.69 -0.33 -25.16
N LYS A 274 7.70 0.73 -24.36
CA LYS A 274 6.72 1.79 -24.40
C LYS A 274 7.36 3.14 -24.14
N SER A 275 6.94 4.14 -24.90
CA SER A 275 7.33 5.52 -24.63
C SER A 275 6.59 6.03 -23.38
N LEU A 276 7.35 6.59 -22.45
CA LEU A 276 6.92 7.17 -21.19
C LEU A 276 7.81 8.39 -20.87
N PRO A 277 7.53 9.57 -21.47
CA PRO A 277 8.42 10.73 -21.39
C PRO A 277 8.62 11.38 -20.02
N THR A 278 7.86 10.97 -19.00
CA THR A 278 7.92 11.54 -17.64
C THR A 278 8.55 10.57 -16.64
N CYS A 279 9.11 9.45 -17.09
CA CYS A 279 9.61 8.40 -16.20
C CYS A 279 10.81 8.82 -15.33
N GLU A 280 11.53 9.87 -15.73
CA GLU A 280 12.69 10.41 -15.01
C GLU A 280 12.27 11.53 -14.03
N GLU A 281 11.15 12.21 -14.29
CA GLU A 281 10.66 13.36 -13.54
C GLU A 281 9.55 13.01 -12.53
N GLU A 282 8.69 12.05 -12.87
CA GLU A 282 7.47 11.72 -12.16
C GLU A 282 7.46 10.28 -11.66
N PHE A 283 6.66 10.02 -10.63
CA PHE A 283 6.42 8.66 -10.16
C PHE A 283 5.36 8.01 -11.05
N HIS A 284 5.67 6.83 -11.54
CA HIS A 284 4.76 5.98 -12.30
C HIS A 284 4.53 4.65 -11.58
N ILE A 285 3.39 4.01 -11.83
CA ILE A 285 3.13 2.65 -11.35
C ILE A 285 3.59 1.67 -12.43
N TYR A 286 4.61 0.88 -12.14
CA TYR A 286 5.01 -0.24 -13.00
C TYR A 286 4.28 -1.50 -12.53
N GLY A 287 3.39 -1.98 -13.38
CA GLY A 287 2.38 -2.96 -13.02
C GLY A 287 2.48 -4.28 -13.78
N LEU A 288 2.06 -5.35 -13.11
CA LEU A 288 1.97 -6.70 -13.66
C LEU A 288 0.68 -7.35 -13.18
N LEU A 289 -0.18 -7.77 -14.10
CA LEU A 289 -1.25 -8.73 -13.85
C LEU A 289 -0.75 -10.12 -14.23
N TRP A 290 -0.49 -10.96 -13.24
CA TRP A 290 0.03 -12.31 -13.44
C TRP A 290 -1.00 -13.35 -13.03
N THR A 291 -1.49 -14.12 -13.99
CA THR A 291 -2.44 -15.23 -13.79
C THR A 291 -1.81 -16.56 -14.21
N GLU A 292 -2.54 -17.67 -14.02
CA GLU A 292 -2.16 -18.98 -14.57
C GLU A 292 -2.03 -18.99 -16.09
N THR A 293 -2.66 -18.03 -16.78
CA THR A 293 -2.82 -18.05 -18.24
C THR A 293 -2.09 -16.95 -18.99
N SER A 294 -1.80 -15.83 -18.33
CA SER A 294 -1.18 -14.67 -18.96
C SER A 294 -0.45 -13.78 -17.95
N MET A 295 0.52 -13.03 -18.46
CA MET A 295 1.13 -11.88 -17.79
C MET A 295 0.86 -10.63 -18.63
N THR A 296 0.26 -9.61 -18.04
CA THR A 296 0.03 -8.31 -18.68
C THR A 296 0.80 -7.25 -17.92
N PHE A 297 1.74 -6.61 -18.60
CA PHE A 297 2.60 -5.55 -18.06
C PHE A 297 2.01 -4.21 -18.45
N TYR A 298 1.98 -3.27 -17.51
CA TYR A 298 1.36 -1.95 -17.72
C TYR A 298 2.09 -0.84 -16.96
N VAL A 299 1.76 0.40 -17.33
CA VAL A 299 2.24 1.61 -16.64
C VAL A 299 1.04 2.44 -16.20
N ASP A 300 1.00 2.87 -14.94
CA ASP A 300 -0.04 3.69 -14.30
C ASP A 300 -1.41 3.03 -14.16
N SER A 301 -1.96 2.47 -15.23
CA SER A 301 -3.23 1.76 -15.22
C SER A 301 -3.15 0.48 -16.05
N PRO A 302 -3.85 -0.61 -15.67
CA PRO A 302 -3.94 -1.85 -16.45
C PRO A 302 -4.33 -1.68 -17.92
N ASP A 303 -5.05 -0.61 -18.27
CA ASP A 303 -5.44 -0.30 -19.66
C ASP A 303 -4.25 0.20 -20.49
N ASN A 304 -3.20 0.69 -19.84
CA ASN A 304 -2.02 1.26 -20.48
C ASN A 304 -0.91 0.21 -20.65
N VAL A 305 -1.25 -0.88 -21.35
CA VAL A 305 -0.41 -2.06 -21.56
C VAL A 305 0.92 -1.75 -22.27
N VAL A 306 2.01 -2.36 -21.80
CA VAL A 306 3.36 -2.38 -22.40
C VAL A 306 3.57 -3.69 -23.16
N HIS A 307 3.26 -4.82 -22.52
CA HIS A 307 3.51 -6.16 -23.06
C HIS A 307 2.46 -7.17 -22.54
N VAL A 308 2.17 -8.20 -23.32
CA VAL A 308 1.36 -9.34 -22.91
C VAL A 308 2.08 -10.64 -23.28
N TYR A 309 2.34 -11.47 -22.28
CA TYR A 309 2.91 -12.81 -22.45
C TYR A 309 1.86 -13.86 -22.14
N ALA A 310 1.39 -14.56 -23.18
CA ALA A 310 0.33 -15.57 -23.08
C ALA A 310 0.52 -16.68 -24.14
N PRO A 311 1.54 -17.56 -24.00
CA PRO A 311 1.71 -18.67 -24.93
C PRO A 311 0.48 -19.58 -24.90
N ALA A 312 0.04 -19.99 -26.09
CA ALA A 312 -1.16 -20.81 -26.29
C ALA A 312 -1.04 -22.19 -25.63
N GLU A 313 0.13 -22.82 -25.74
CA GLU A 313 0.49 -24.04 -25.03
C GLU A 313 1.61 -23.75 -24.03
N LYS A 314 1.39 -24.09 -22.76
CA LYS A 314 2.32 -23.84 -21.66
C LYS A 314 3.08 -25.10 -21.27
N ASN A 315 4.39 -25.00 -21.13
CA ASN A 315 5.28 -26.04 -20.64
C ASN A 315 6.47 -25.42 -19.89
N ASP A 316 7.33 -26.24 -19.27
CA ASP A 316 8.46 -25.74 -18.48
C ASP A 316 9.46 -24.87 -19.29
N ALA A 317 9.49 -24.96 -20.62
CA ALA A 317 10.39 -24.15 -21.45
C ALA A 317 9.85 -22.74 -21.73
N ASN A 318 8.53 -22.53 -21.73
CA ASN A 318 7.92 -21.23 -22.05
C ASN A 318 7.00 -20.69 -20.93
N TRP A 319 6.77 -21.44 -19.86
CA TRP A 319 5.95 -20.99 -18.75
C TRP A 319 6.46 -21.53 -17.40
N PRO A 320 7.69 -21.17 -16.98
CA PRO A 320 8.16 -21.43 -15.62
C PRO A 320 7.44 -20.59 -14.55
N PHE A 321 6.42 -19.81 -14.93
CA PHE A 321 5.69 -18.83 -14.11
C PHE A 321 4.48 -19.43 -13.37
N ASN A 322 4.55 -20.71 -13.01
CA ASN A 322 3.59 -21.40 -12.14
C ASN A 322 4.18 -21.73 -10.75
N LYS A 323 5.27 -21.05 -10.39
CA LYS A 323 6.05 -21.23 -9.17
C LYS A 323 6.33 -19.87 -8.53
N PRO A 324 6.66 -19.83 -7.22
CA PRO A 324 6.94 -18.56 -6.54
C PRO A 324 8.11 -17.82 -7.16
N HIS A 325 7.97 -16.49 -7.29
CA HIS A 325 9.02 -15.57 -7.72
C HIS A 325 9.29 -14.53 -6.62
N PHE A 326 10.54 -14.10 -6.48
CA PHE A 326 10.96 -13.04 -5.55
C PHE A 326 11.32 -11.76 -6.29
N PHE A 327 11.16 -10.62 -5.64
CA PHE A 327 11.50 -9.31 -6.18
C PHE A 327 12.99 -9.02 -6.17
N ILE A 328 13.42 -8.26 -7.16
CA ILE A 328 14.74 -7.65 -7.29
C ILE A 328 14.54 -6.18 -7.68
N LEU A 329 15.15 -5.27 -6.91
CA LEU A 329 15.20 -3.84 -7.18
C LEU A 329 16.67 -3.42 -7.24
N ASN A 330 17.13 -2.84 -8.35
CA ASN A 330 18.51 -2.38 -8.47
C ASN A 330 18.67 -1.19 -9.42
N VAL A 331 19.85 -0.57 -9.33
CA VAL A 331 20.36 0.37 -10.34
C VAL A 331 21.74 -0.10 -10.79
N ALA A 332 21.82 -0.74 -11.95
CA ALA A 332 23.09 -1.11 -12.56
C ALA A 332 23.76 0.10 -13.24
N VAL A 333 25.07 -0.01 -13.49
CA VAL A 333 25.85 0.98 -14.23
C VAL A 333 26.69 0.27 -15.30
N GLY A 334 26.52 0.67 -16.55
CA GLY A 334 27.19 0.05 -17.70
C GLY A 334 26.53 -1.26 -18.10
N GLY A 335 27.36 -2.29 -18.34
CA GLY A 335 26.89 -3.56 -18.89
C GLY A 335 26.73 -3.54 -20.41
N ASN A 336 26.45 -4.71 -20.97
CA ASN A 336 26.26 -4.91 -22.41
C ASN A 336 25.15 -4.03 -22.99
N TRP A 337 24.10 -3.80 -22.20
CA TRP A 337 22.95 -2.99 -22.61
C TRP A 337 23.02 -1.58 -22.03
N GLY A 338 22.96 -1.41 -20.71
CA GLY A 338 23.00 -0.07 -20.07
C GLY A 338 24.19 0.81 -20.45
N GLY A 339 25.34 0.20 -20.81
CA GLY A 339 26.56 0.87 -21.26
C GLY A 339 26.77 0.90 -22.77
N ALA A 340 25.78 0.49 -23.58
CA ALA A 340 25.94 0.34 -25.04
C ALA A 340 26.33 1.65 -25.76
N GLN A 341 25.95 2.81 -25.20
CA GLN A 341 26.33 4.14 -25.69
C GLN A 341 27.38 4.83 -24.79
N GLY A 342 28.09 4.04 -23.97
CA GLY A 342 29.04 4.52 -22.98
C GLY A 342 28.39 4.89 -21.65
N ILE A 343 29.16 5.56 -20.80
CA ILE A 343 28.73 6.05 -19.48
C ILE A 343 29.18 7.50 -19.35
N ASP A 344 28.27 8.39 -18.99
CA ASP A 344 28.62 9.77 -18.63
C ASP A 344 28.90 9.86 -17.13
N ASN A 345 30.15 10.13 -16.75
CA ASN A 345 30.55 10.23 -15.35
C ASN A 345 30.01 11.48 -14.63
N ALA A 346 29.52 12.47 -15.38
CA ALA A 346 29.03 13.73 -14.83
C ALA A 346 27.61 13.62 -14.23
N ILE A 347 26.84 12.59 -14.62
CA ILE A 347 25.46 12.42 -14.13
C ILE A 347 25.40 11.90 -12.69
N PHE A 348 26.47 11.26 -12.20
CA PHE A 348 26.46 10.61 -10.89
C PHE A 348 26.62 11.61 -9.74
N PRO A 349 25.90 11.43 -8.62
CA PRO A 349 25.07 10.27 -8.30
C PRO A 349 23.68 10.28 -8.97
N GLN A 350 23.14 9.09 -9.22
CA GLN A 350 21.81 8.87 -9.79
C GLN A 350 21.00 7.94 -8.91
N SER A 351 19.68 8.17 -8.78
CA SER A 351 18.84 7.37 -7.88
C SER A 351 17.55 6.90 -8.53
N MET A 352 17.17 5.66 -8.24
CA MET A 352 15.79 5.20 -8.37
C MET A 352 15.08 5.43 -7.04
N GLU A 353 13.92 6.07 -7.08
CA GLU A 353 13.06 6.30 -5.92
C GLU A 353 11.85 5.38 -6.01
N VAL A 354 11.57 4.59 -4.98
CA VAL A 354 10.43 3.67 -4.92
C VAL A 354 9.55 4.07 -3.74
N ASP A 355 8.31 4.43 -4.04
CA ASP A 355 7.29 4.84 -3.07
C ASP A 355 6.67 3.62 -2.36
N TYR A 356 6.30 2.60 -3.12
CA TYR A 356 5.83 1.34 -2.57
C TYR A 356 6.07 0.15 -3.50
N VAL A 357 6.03 -1.04 -2.90
CA VAL A 357 5.78 -2.32 -3.60
C VAL A 357 4.51 -2.91 -3.01
N ARG A 358 3.52 -3.21 -3.85
CA ARG A 358 2.25 -3.82 -3.42
C ARG A 358 1.93 -5.06 -4.25
N VAL A 359 1.37 -6.06 -3.58
CA VAL A 359 0.93 -7.31 -4.19
C VAL A 359 -0.50 -7.59 -3.73
N TYR A 360 -1.38 -7.81 -4.70
CA TYR A 360 -2.78 -8.09 -4.50
C TYR A 360 -3.13 -9.47 -5.05
N GLU A 361 -4.07 -10.16 -4.40
CA GLU A 361 -4.81 -11.26 -5.00
C GLU A 361 -5.59 -10.75 -6.24
N LEU A 362 -5.65 -11.60 -7.27
CA LEU A 362 -6.54 -11.40 -8.41
C LEU A 362 -7.79 -12.23 -8.15
N ASN A 363 -8.92 -11.55 -7.93
CA ASN A 363 -10.23 -12.20 -7.75
C ASN A 363 -10.76 -12.83 -9.04
#